data_AF-A0A2A2JQK1-F1
#
_entry.id   AF-A0A2A2JQK1-F1
#
_cell.length_a   1.000
_cell.length_b   1.000
_cell.length_c   1.000
_cell.angle_alpha   90.00
_cell.angle_beta   90.00
_cell.angle_gamma   90.00
#
_symmetry.space_group_name_H-M   'P 1'
#
loop_
_entity.id
_entity.type
_entity.pdbx_description
1 polymer ?
#
loop_
_entity_poly.entity_id
_entity_poly.type
_entity_poly.pdbx_seq_one_letter_code
_entity_poly.pdbx_strand_id
1 'polypeptide(L)'
;MIDKKPLIVDAEDGGMTLMVNSHAELKRKLGDYGLVFEPANSCLLDVVPNAANKDFVPLLGTSVRTVEPPEDSPVKREDVMKMLATTLGGRFMDLRMAMLTLAEERQRNLLATVRLIFFSLRVLCKERILQFQSLMRWADIYRRCPKCGTALKMRLSKSAAECTYCVRVYYPTFSPVAITLITDPTDEFALLVRHKGSVNGVYTCVAGFAHSGETIADCAKREIAEEIGVEAKSIRSLGLSQPWPMPDSSLMCAHHAVCNMGDEVGNCHS
;
A
#
# COMPACT_ATOMS: atom_id res chain seq x y z
N MET A 1 6.52 12.09 0.76
CA MET A 1 5.17 11.74 1.22
C MET A 1 4.74 12.75 2.26
N ILE A 2 3.62 13.43 2.01
CA ILE A 2 3.00 14.26 3.02
C ILE A 2 1.78 13.49 3.48
N ASP A 3 1.73 13.17 4.78
CA ASP A 3 0.62 12.43 5.38
C ASP A 3 0.23 11.13 4.63
N LYS A 4 1.21 10.25 4.38
CA LYS A 4 1.02 8.97 3.66
C LYS A 4 0.45 9.11 2.24
N LYS A 5 0.40 10.31 1.67
CA LYS A 5 -0.01 10.53 0.28
C LYS A 5 1.22 10.81 -0.58
N PRO A 6 1.64 9.89 -1.48
CA PRO A 6 2.65 10.19 -2.47
C PRO A 6 2.18 11.29 -3.43
N LEU A 7 3.16 12.05 -3.91
CA LEU A 7 2.97 13.00 -5.00
C LEU A 7 3.19 12.25 -6.31
N ILE A 8 2.16 12.23 -7.15
CA ILE A 8 2.16 11.54 -8.44
C ILE A 8 1.83 12.52 -9.57
N VAL A 9 2.22 12.16 -10.78
CA VAL A 9 1.89 12.88 -12.02
C VAL A 9 1.37 11.87 -13.05
N ASP A 10 0.49 12.32 -13.94
CA ASP A 10 0.00 11.51 -15.03
C ASP A 10 1.11 11.41 -16.09
N ALA A 11 1.44 10.18 -16.51
CA ALA A 11 2.45 9.93 -17.52
C ALA A 11 1.88 10.10 -18.93
N GLU A 12 2.73 10.43 -19.90
CA GLU A 12 2.35 10.58 -21.31
C GLU A 12 1.72 9.28 -21.88
N ASP A 13 2.13 8.12 -21.35
CA ASP A 13 1.67 6.79 -21.76
C ASP A 13 0.31 6.37 -21.15
N GLY A 14 -0.38 7.27 -20.44
CA GLY A 14 -1.67 7.00 -19.78
C GLY A 14 -1.57 6.30 -18.41
N GLY A 15 -0.37 5.95 -17.96
CA GLY A 15 -0.08 5.48 -16.60
C GLY A 15 0.14 6.62 -15.60
N MET A 16 0.41 6.29 -14.33
CA MET A 16 0.87 7.28 -13.34
C MET A 16 2.33 7.04 -12.98
N THR A 17 3.06 8.10 -12.65
CA THR A 17 4.46 8.04 -12.21
C THR A 17 4.67 8.86 -10.92
N LEU A 18 5.74 8.55 -10.19
CA LEU A 18 6.14 9.34 -9.03
C LEU A 18 6.75 10.66 -9.49
N MET A 19 6.29 11.78 -8.92
CA MET A 19 6.84 13.09 -9.22
C MET A 19 8.22 13.27 -8.55
N VAL A 20 9.27 13.40 -9.36
CA VAL A 20 10.64 13.63 -8.90
C VAL A 20 11.00 15.09 -9.16
N ASN A 21 11.38 15.82 -8.11
CA ASN A 21 11.81 17.21 -8.19
C ASN A 21 13.28 17.34 -7.77
N SER A 22 13.95 18.40 -8.24
CA SER A 22 15.31 18.70 -7.79
C SER A 22 15.33 19.16 -6.33
N HIS A 23 16.44 18.91 -5.62
CA HIS A 23 16.57 19.30 -4.21
C HIS A 23 16.40 20.82 -3.99
N ALA A 24 17.00 21.63 -4.86
CA ALA A 24 16.91 23.09 -4.78
C ALA A 24 15.47 23.59 -4.95
N GLU A 25 14.74 22.99 -5.89
CA GLU A 25 13.35 23.32 -6.16
C GLU A 25 12.43 22.91 -5.01
N LEU A 26 12.60 21.70 -4.47
CA LEU A 26 11.84 21.24 -3.30
C LEU A 26 12.09 22.12 -2.09
N LYS A 27 13.35 22.46 -1.80
CA LYS A 27 13.70 23.32 -0.66
C LYS A 27 13.04 24.69 -0.76
N ARG A 28 13.03 25.29 -1.96
CA ARG A 28 12.34 26.56 -2.20
C ARG A 28 10.82 26.41 -2.02
N LYS A 29 10.20 25.51 -2.78
CA LYS A 29 8.74 25.32 -2.80
C LYS A 29 8.16 24.90 -1.44
N LEU A 30 8.84 24.04 -0.69
CA LEU A 30 8.39 23.62 0.64
C LEU A 30 8.66 24.71 1.70
N GLY A 31 9.74 25.49 1.53
CA GLY A 31 10.06 26.62 2.39
C GLY A 31 8.97 27.68 2.42
N ASP A 32 8.30 27.92 1.29
CA ASP A 32 7.15 28.85 1.20
C ASP A 32 5.97 28.44 2.11
N TYR A 33 5.89 27.16 2.48
CA TYR A 33 4.87 26.61 3.38
C TYR A 33 5.41 26.34 4.79
N GLY A 34 6.62 26.81 5.12
CA GLY A 34 7.27 26.55 6.41
C GLY A 34 7.69 25.09 6.62
N LEU A 35 7.70 24.28 5.56
CA LEU A 35 8.07 22.86 5.63
C LEU A 35 9.58 22.71 5.40
N VAL A 36 10.26 22.08 6.36
CA VAL A 36 11.72 21.93 6.32
C VAL A 36 12.11 20.55 5.81
N PHE A 37 13.10 20.52 4.90
CA PHE A 37 13.74 19.30 4.44
C PHE A 37 14.98 19.04 5.30
N GLU A 38 14.95 18.01 6.14
CA GLU A 38 16.02 17.66 7.07
C GLU A 38 16.50 16.22 6.85
N PRO A 39 17.75 15.88 7.20
CA PRO A 39 18.19 14.50 7.22
C PRO A 39 17.32 13.60 8.10
N ALA A 40 16.71 14.15 9.16
CA ALA A 40 15.81 13.42 10.05
C ALA A 40 14.49 12.98 9.38
N ASN A 41 14.09 13.67 8.30
CA ASN A 41 12.85 13.40 7.59
C ASN A 41 13.08 12.92 6.15
N SER A 42 14.32 12.54 5.82
CA SER A 42 14.76 12.17 4.48
C SER A 42 15.59 10.88 4.47
N CYS A 43 15.50 10.08 3.40
CA CYS A 43 16.34 8.89 3.22
C CYS A 43 16.76 8.71 1.76
N LEU A 44 17.89 8.02 1.56
CA LEU A 44 18.31 7.54 0.25
C LEU A 44 17.41 6.35 -0.16
N LEU A 45 16.68 6.52 -1.25
CA LEU A 45 15.83 5.47 -1.83
C LEU A 45 16.58 4.63 -2.85
N ASP A 46 17.32 5.29 -3.73
CA ASP A 46 18.00 4.67 -4.86
C ASP A 46 19.10 5.58 -5.40
N VAL A 47 19.82 5.08 -6.39
CA VAL A 47 20.89 5.77 -7.08
C VAL A 47 20.57 5.70 -8.58
N VAL A 48 20.33 6.86 -9.19
CA VAL A 48 19.87 6.97 -10.58
C VAL A 48 21.04 7.41 -11.45
N PRO A 49 21.30 6.77 -12.61
CA PRO A 49 22.34 7.21 -13.52
C PRO A 49 22.01 8.60 -14.07
N ASN A 50 22.99 9.50 -14.07
CA ASN A 50 22.85 10.80 -14.70
C ASN A 50 22.85 10.63 -16.22
N ALA A 51 21.88 11.19 -16.92
CA ALA A 51 21.83 11.11 -18.38
C ALA A 51 22.93 11.95 -19.04
N ALA A 52 23.45 12.96 -18.34
CA ALA A 52 24.44 13.90 -18.87
C ALA A 52 25.90 13.48 -18.65
N ASN A 53 26.17 12.65 -17.63
CA ASN A 53 27.50 12.17 -17.25
C ASN A 53 27.37 10.72 -16.79
N LYS A 54 28.38 9.85 -16.97
CA LYS A 54 28.37 8.46 -16.43
C LYS A 54 28.35 8.38 -14.89
N ASP A 55 28.06 9.48 -14.21
CA ASP A 55 27.95 9.60 -12.77
C ASP A 55 26.55 9.20 -12.29
N PHE A 56 26.47 8.91 -11.00
CA PHE A 56 25.26 8.49 -10.34
C PHE A 56 24.74 9.58 -9.40
N VAL A 57 23.43 9.84 -9.42
CA VAL A 57 22.76 10.83 -8.57
C VAL A 57 21.89 10.13 -7.52
N PRO A 58 22.00 10.50 -6.23
CA PRO A 58 21.17 9.92 -5.19
C PRO A 58 19.70 10.38 -5.34
N LEU A 59 18.79 9.41 -5.35
CA LEU A 59 17.35 9.66 -5.26
C LEU A 59 16.93 9.62 -3.79
N LEU A 60 16.52 10.77 -3.26
CA LEU A 60 16.10 10.91 -1.86
C LEU A 60 14.58 10.96 -1.75
N GLY A 61 14.04 10.24 -0.78
CA GLY A 61 12.65 10.34 -0.34
C GLY A 61 12.57 11.19 0.90
N THR A 62 11.55 12.04 1.01
CA THR A 62 11.25 12.79 2.23
C THR A 62 9.84 12.54 2.71
N SER A 63 9.65 12.48 4.03
CA SER A 63 8.34 12.42 4.66
C SER A 63 8.13 13.66 5.52
N VAL A 64 7.15 14.49 5.17
CA VAL A 64 6.86 15.71 5.93
C VAL A 64 5.54 15.54 6.65
N ARG A 65 5.51 15.87 7.94
CA ARG A 65 4.30 15.84 8.76
C ARG A 65 3.66 17.23 8.73
N THR A 66 2.38 17.28 8.41
CA THR A 66 1.57 18.49 8.51
C THR A 66 0.72 18.44 9.78
N VAL A 67 0.43 19.62 10.34
CA VAL A 67 -0.48 19.78 11.48
C VAL A 67 -1.87 20.08 10.92
N GLU A 68 -2.92 19.57 11.57
CA GLU A 68 -4.28 19.91 11.16
C GLU A 68 -4.61 21.35 11.56
N PRO A 69 -5.21 22.14 10.65
CA PRO A 69 -5.65 23.48 11.00
C PRO A 69 -6.73 23.41 12.10
N PRO A 70 -6.80 24.40 13.02
CA PRO A 70 -7.87 24.47 14.03
C PRO A 70 -9.27 24.44 13.41
N GLU A 71 -10.28 23.98 14.15
CA GLU A 71 -11.68 23.90 13.65
C GLU A 71 -12.22 25.27 13.21
N ASP A 72 -11.77 26.37 13.84
CA ASP A 72 -12.15 27.74 13.51
C ASP A 72 -11.38 28.33 12.30
N SER A 73 -10.52 27.54 11.66
CA SER A 73 -9.74 28.01 10.51
C SER A 73 -10.64 28.23 9.30
N PRO A 74 -10.57 29.40 8.63
CA PRO A 74 -11.29 29.64 7.38
C PRO A 74 -10.73 28.81 6.21
N VAL A 75 -9.56 28.18 6.41
CA VAL A 75 -8.86 27.40 5.41
C VAL A 75 -9.02 25.91 5.72
N LYS A 76 -9.58 25.16 4.77
CA LYS A 76 -9.68 23.70 4.86
C LYS A 76 -8.36 23.04 4.49
N ARG A 77 -8.07 21.93 5.17
CA ARG A 77 -6.89 21.10 4.95
C ARG A 77 -6.73 20.63 3.50
N GLU A 78 -7.84 20.24 2.88
CA GLU A 78 -7.87 19.70 1.51
C GLU A 78 -7.42 20.74 0.48
N ASP A 79 -7.83 21.99 0.66
CA ASP A 79 -7.47 23.09 -0.23
C ASP A 79 -5.97 23.41 -0.15
N VAL A 80 -5.40 23.42 1.07
CA VAL A 80 -3.95 23.60 1.27
C VAL A 80 -3.16 22.47 0.63
N MET A 81 -3.60 21.23 0.84
CA MET A 81 -2.95 20.06 0.24
C MET A 81 -3.02 20.10 -1.28
N LYS A 82 -4.12 20.57 -1.86
CA LYS A 82 -4.29 20.72 -3.31
C LYS A 82 -3.36 21.80 -3.87
N MET A 83 -3.31 22.98 -3.24
CA MET A 83 -2.39 24.06 -3.63
C MET A 83 -0.94 23.61 -3.58
N LEU A 84 -0.54 22.95 -2.49
CA LEU A 84 0.81 22.42 -2.33
C LEU A 84 1.15 21.38 -3.41
N ALA A 85 0.22 20.49 -3.73
CA ALA A 85 0.42 19.51 -4.79
C ALA A 85 0.65 20.20 -6.15
N THR A 86 -0.18 21.21 -6.47
CA THR A 86 -0.03 22.00 -7.69
C THR A 86 1.31 22.74 -7.73
N THR A 87 1.76 23.35 -6.63
CA THR A 87 3.08 23.99 -6.55
C THR A 87 4.20 22.99 -6.82
N LEU A 88 4.09 21.78 -6.29
CA LEU A 88 5.06 20.70 -6.49
C LEU A 88 4.96 19.99 -7.86
N GLY A 89 3.98 20.37 -8.69
CA GLY A 89 3.81 19.86 -10.06
C GLY A 89 3.10 18.50 -10.15
N GLY A 90 2.28 18.14 -9.16
CA GLY A 90 1.56 16.86 -9.18
C GLY A 90 0.28 16.87 -8.37
N ARG A 91 -0.20 15.67 -8.03
CA ARG A 91 -1.37 15.46 -7.15
C ARG A 91 -1.03 14.48 -6.03
N PHE A 92 -1.57 14.73 -4.85
CA PHE A 92 -1.49 13.76 -3.76
C PHE A 92 -2.53 12.67 -3.96
N MET A 93 -2.10 11.42 -3.90
CA MET A 93 -2.96 10.24 -4.00
C MET A 93 -2.85 9.39 -2.75
N ASP A 94 -3.90 8.64 -2.41
CA ASP A 94 -3.80 7.63 -1.38
C ASP A 94 -2.71 6.59 -1.73
N LEU A 95 -1.96 6.15 -0.72
CA LEU A 95 -0.86 5.22 -0.91
C LEU A 95 -1.28 3.92 -1.61
N ARG A 96 -2.45 3.37 -1.26
CA ARG A 96 -2.98 2.14 -1.86
C ARG A 96 -3.26 2.38 -3.34
N MET A 97 -3.89 3.50 -3.66
CA MET A 97 -4.22 3.84 -5.05
C MET A 97 -2.96 4.05 -5.88
N ALA A 98 -1.96 4.78 -5.35
CA ALA A 98 -0.69 4.96 -6.05
C ALA A 98 0.03 3.63 -6.32
N MET A 99 0.02 2.69 -5.36
CA MET A 99 0.60 1.36 -5.58
C MET A 99 -0.09 0.56 -6.68
N LEU A 100 -1.39 0.78 -6.91
CA LEU A 100 -2.18 0.10 -7.96
C LEU A 100 -2.05 0.77 -9.33
N THR A 101 -1.84 2.10 -9.38
CA THR A 101 -1.85 2.87 -10.64
C THR A 101 -0.46 3.19 -11.20
N LEU A 102 0.60 3.10 -10.38
CA LEU A 102 1.97 3.29 -10.86
C LEU A 102 2.31 2.21 -11.88
N ALA A 103 2.71 2.62 -13.09
CA ALA A 103 3.00 1.70 -14.18
C ALA A 103 4.26 0.85 -13.90
N GLU A 104 5.34 1.51 -13.47
CA GLU A 104 6.62 0.86 -13.26
C GLU A 104 6.77 0.19 -11.89
N GLU A 105 7.30 -1.04 -11.90
CA GLU A 105 7.62 -1.77 -10.66
C GLU A 105 8.66 -1.03 -9.80
N ARG A 106 9.66 -0.42 -10.44
CA ARG A 106 10.70 0.34 -9.74
C ARG A 106 10.09 1.43 -8.87
N GLN A 107 9.12 2.17 -9.40
CA GLN A 107 8.45 3.26 -8.67
C GLN A 107 7.61 2.75 -7.50
N ARG A 108 6.90 1.63 -7.67
CA ARG A 108 6.18 0.97 -6.57
C ARG A 108 7.13 0.57 -5.44
N ASN A 109 8.32 0.06 -5.77
CA ASN A 109 9.33 -0.31 -4.79
C ASN A 109 9.89 0.91 -4.04
N LEU A 110 10.16 2.02 -4.73
CA LEU A 110 10.58 3.28 -4.11
C LEU A 110 9.54 3.79 -3.11
N LEU A 111 8.26 3.75 -3.50
CA LEU A 111 7.15 4.19 -2.66
C LEU A 111 7.03 3.37 -1.37
N ALA A 112 7.23 2.05 -1.46
CA ALA A 112 7.33 1.19 -0.28
C ALA A 112 8.49 1.61 0.63
N THR A 113 9.66 1.94 0.08
CA THR A 113 10.81 2.38 0.88
C THR A 113 10.57 3.70 1.63
N VAL A 114 9.91 4.70 1.01
CA VAL A 114 9.67 6.02 1.64
C VAL A 114 8.86 5.91 2.94
N ARG A 115 8.00 4.90 3.08
CA ARG A 115 7.23 4.69 4.32
C ARG A 115 8.09 4.31 5.51
N LEU A 116 9.29 3.80 5.28
CA LEU A 116 10.23 3.35 6.31
C LEU A 116 11.11 4.46 6.88
N ILE A 117 11.10 5.63 6.25
CA ILE A 117 11.98 6.77 6.59
C ILE A 117 11.75 7.33 8.00
N PHE A 118 10.59 7.07 8.60
CA PHE A 118 10.33 7.46 9.98
C PHE A 118 11.26 6.80 11.00
N PHE A 119 12.06 5.78 10.63
CA PHE A 119 13.00 5.15 11.55
C PHE A 119 14.27 4.64 10.84
N SER A 120 15.15 5.60 10.48
CA SER A 120 16.60 5.46 10.20
C SER A 120 17.10 4.06 9.85
N LEU A 121 16.84 3.55 8.64
CA LEU A 121 17.52 2.36 8.13
C LEU A 121 17.93 2.55 6.66
N ARG A 122 19.23 2.39 6.39
CA ARG A 122 19.84 2.48 5.06
C ARG A 122 19.90 1.08 4.42
N VAL A 123 19.39 0.98 3.20
CA VAL A 123 19.53 -0.13 2.24
C VAL A 123 18.85 -1.45 2.65
N LEU A 124 17.68 -1.74 2.06
CA LEU A 124 17.05 -3.07 2.15
C LEU A 124 16.41 -3.48 0.82
N CYS A 125 16.56 -4.76 0.49
CA CYS A 125 15.96 -5.44 -0.66
C CYS A 125 14.42 -5.51 -0.57
N LYS A 126 13.71 -5.65 -1.71
CA LYS A 126 12.23 -5.60 -1.85
C LYS A 126 11.45 -6.40 -0.78
N GLU A 127 11.84 -7.65 -0.53
CA GLU A 127 11.19 -8.52 0.46
C GLU A 127 11.42 -8.04 1.90
N ARG A 128 12.60 -7.49 2.19
CA ARG A 128 12.96 -6.99 3.52
C ARG A 128 12.24 -5.68 3.85
N ILE A 129 11.90 -4.88 2.85
CA ILE A 129 11.11 -3.65 3.02
C ILE A 129 9.70 -3.98 3.48
N LEU A 130 9.00 -4.88 2.78
CA LEU A 130 7.62 -5.25 3.11
C LEU A 130 7.55 -5.96 4.47
N GLN A 131 8.51 -6.85 4.73
CA GLN A 131 8.65 -7.49 6.03
C GLN A 131 8.89 -6.47 7.15
N PHE A 132 9.82 -5.53 6.96
CA PHE A 132 10.12 -4.51 7.97
C PHE A 132 8.92 -3.58 8.23
N GLN A 133 8.19 -3.16 7.18
CA GLN A 133 6.94 -2.40 7.35
C GLN A 133 5.91 -3.13 8.21
N SER A 134 5.69 -4.41 7.91
CA SER A 134 4.75 -5.26 8.64
C SER A 134 5.17 -5.41 10.11
N LEU A 135 6.45 -5.69 10.36
CA LEU A 135 7.00 -5.84 11.70
C LEU A 135 6.95 -4.55 12.52
N MET A 136 7.28 -3.41 11.91
CA MET A 136 7.27 -2.11 12.59
C MET A 136 5.85 -1.71 12.99
N ARG A 137 4.89 -1.86 12.08
CA ARG A 137 3.48 -1.61 12.40
C ARG A 137 2.99 -2.52 13.51
N TRP A 138 3.32 -3.81 13.41
CA TRP A 138 2.96 -4.77 14.45
C TRP A 138 3.56 -4.36 15.80
N ALA A 139 4.82 -3.92 15.85
CA ALA A 139 5.46 -3.47 17.08
C ALA A 139 4.79 -2.23 17.70
N ASP A 140 4.29 -1.30 16.87
CA ASP A 140 3.57 -0.10 17.32
C ASP A 140 2.15 -0.41 17.85
N ILE A 141 1.48 -1.40 17.25
CA ILE A 141 0.18 -1.90 17.73
C ILE A 141 0.36 -2.70 19.03
N TYR A 142 1.31 -3.63 19.06
CA TYR A 142 1.53 -4.55 20.17
C TYR A 142 2.49 -3.97 21.23
N ARG A 143 2.13 -2.81 21.80
CA ARG A 143 2.84 -2.19 22.92
C ARG A 143 2.43 -2.73 24.29
N ARG A 144 1.20 -3.22 24.42
CA ARG A 144 0.61 -3.76 25.65
C ARG A 144 -0.02 -5.11 25.37
N CYS A 145 -0.05 -5.97 26.39
CA CYS A 145 -0.59 -7.31 26.30
C CYS A 145 -2.12 -7.26 26.13
N PRO A 146 -2.68 -7.82 25.04
CA PRO A 146 -4.13 -7.90 24.84
C PRO A 146 -4.90 -8.63 25.94
N LYS A 147 -4.23 -9.52 26.70
CA LYS A 147 -4.86 -10.28 27.80
C LYS A 147 -4.91 -9.50 29.11
N CYS A 148 -3.82 -8.83 29.50
CA CYS A 148 -3.65 -8.29 30.86
C CYS A 148 -3.21 -6.82 30.92
N GLY A 149 -2.99 -6.15 29.78
CA GLY A 149 -2.66 -4.72 29.72
C GLY A 149 -1.22 -4.33 30.10
N THR A 150 -0.42 -5.28 30.61
CA THR A 150 1.01 -5.08 30.93
C THR A 150 1.82 -4.74 29.66
N ALA A 151 2.84 -3.89 29.79
CA ALA A 151 3.74 -3.57 28.69
C ALA A 151 4.41 -4.83 28.13
N LEU A 152 4.44 -4.94 26.80
CA LEU A 152 5.10 -6.04 26.11
C LEU A 152 6.59 -5.74 25.92
N LYS A 153 7.43 -6.77 26.06
CA LYS A 153 8.87 -6.71 25.77
C LYS A 153 9.16 -7.40 24.45
N MET A 154 9.67 -6.65 23.48
CA MET A 154 10.11 -7.21 22.20
C MET A 154 11.32 -8.14 22.42
N ARG A 155 11.29 -9.33 21.81
CA ARG A 155 12.39 -10.29 21.89
C ARG A 155 13.50 -9.91 20.90
N LEU A 156 14.75 -10.08 21.32
CA LEU A 156 15.92 -9.79 20.49
C LEU A 156 16.16 -10.85 19.40
N SER A 157 15.85 -12.11 19.68
CA SER A 157 16.21 -13.25 18.83
C SER A 157 15.12 -13.68 17.84
N LYS A 158 13.89 -13.16 17.98
CA LYS A 158 12.73 -13.52 17.14
C LYS A 158 11.81 -12.31 16.99
N SER A 159 11.14 -12.21 15.85
CA SER A 159 10.02 -11.28 15.67
C SER A 159 8.83 -11.70 16.53
N ALA A 160 8.88 -11.36 17.81
CA ALA A 160 7.89 -11.73 18.81
C ALA A 160 7.97 -10.81 20.03
N ALA A 161 6.87 -10.71 20.77
CA ALA A 161 6.72 -9.87 21.94
C ALA A 161 6.24 -10.73 23.10
N GLU A 162 6.88 -10.58 24.26
CA GLU A 162 6.59 -11.37 25.45
C GLU A 162 6.01 -10.49 26.55
N CYS A 163 4.96 -10.98 27.20
CA CYS A 163 4.41 -10.34 28.38
C CYS A 163 5.16 -10.80 29.63
N THR A 164 5.74 -9.86 30.38
CA THR A 164 6.48 -10.14 31.61
C THR A 164 5.61 -10.63 32.76
N TYR A 165 4.29 -10.42 32.71
CA TYR A 165 3.35 -10.83 33.76
C TYR A 165 2.69 -12.18 33.46
N CYS A 166 2.02 -12.31 32.31
CA CYS A 166 1.29 -13.54 31.97
C CYS A 166 2.09 -14.53 31.10
N VAL A 167 3.35 -14.21 30.78
CA VAL A 167 4.31 -15.06 30.03
C VAL A 167 3.83 -15.46 28.62
N ARG A 168 2.77 -14.81 28.10
CA ARG A 168 2.31 -15.03 26.74
C ARG A 168 3.27 -14.41 25.73
N VAL A 169 3.47 -15.11 24.63
CA VAL A 169 4.24 -14.67 23.48
C VAL A 169 3.26 -14.35 22.35
N TYR A 170 3.44 -13.18 21.74
CA TYR A 170 2.70 -12.70 20.59
C TYR A 170 3.62 -12.65 19.38
N TYR A 171 3.09 -13.03 18.22
CA TYR A 171 3.81 -13.03 16.95
C TYR A 171 3.16 -12.05 15.98
N PRO A 172 3.91 -11.53 14.99
CA PRO A 172 3.38 -10.80 13.86
C PRO A 172 2.26 -11.57 13.17
N THR A 173 1.11 -10.93 13.04
CA THR A 173 -0.07 -11.48 12.38
C THR A 173 -0.19 -10.92 10.98
N PHE A 174 -0.64 -11.75 10.04
CA PHE A 174 -1.10 -11.29 8.73
C PHE A 174 -2.46 -11.90 8.42
N SER A 175 -3.28 -11.16 7.68
CA SER A 175 -4.60 -11.61 7.25
C SER A 175 -4.49 -12.28 5.88
N PRO A 176 -4.91 -13.55 5.72
CA PRO A 176 -4.98 -14.19 4.41
C PRO A 176 -6.07 -13.54 3.56
N VAL A 177 -5.73 -13.22 2.32
CA VAL A 177 -6.63 -12.60 1.34
C VAL A 177 -6.60 -13.43 0.07
N ALA A 178 -7.77 -13.91 -0.37
CA ALA A 178 -7.90 -14.53 -1.67
C ALA A 178 -8.00 -13.42 -2.73
N ILE A 179 -7.24 -13.53 -3.82
CA ILE A 179 -7.40 -12.69 -5.01
C ILE A 179 -7.59 -13.60 -6.22
N THR A 180 -8.67 -13.38 -6.97
CA THR A 180 -9.13 -14.34 -7.96
C THR A 180 -9.34 -13.69 -9.31
N LEU A 181 -8.60 -14.17 -10.30
CA LEU A 181 -8.87 -13.87 -11.71
C LEU A 181 -10.03 -14.76 -12.17
N ILE A 182 -11.06 -14.16 -12.76
CA ILE A 182 -12.26 -14.86 -13.19
C ILE A 182 -12.34 -14.77 -14.71
N THR A 183 -12.41 -15.91 -15.38
CA THR A 183 -12.52 -16.00 -16.84
C THR A 183 -13.78 -16.73 -17.28
N ASP A 184 -14.21 -16.46 -18.50
CA ASP A 184 -15.24 -17.23 -19.20
C ASP A 184 -14.70 -18.61 -19.59
N PRO A 185 -15.54 -19.66 -19.72
CA PRO A 185 -15.13 -20.97 -20.24
C PRO A 185 -14.29 -20.97 -21.53
N THR A 186 -14.43 -19.97 -22.40
CA THR A 186 -13.65 -19.81 -23.64
C THR A 186 -12.27 -19.18 -23.41
N ASP A 187 -12.01 -18.65 -22.21
CA ASP A 187 -10.82 -17.86 -21.83
C ASP A 187 -10.62 -16.59 -22.67
N GLU A 188 -11.66 -16.15 -23.41
CA GLU A 188 -11.61 -14.92 -24.22
C GLU A 188 -11.85 -13.65 -23.39
N PHE A 189 -12.63 -13.76 -22.31
CA PHE A 189 -13.02 -12.62 -21.48
C PHE A 189 -12.67 -12.86 -20.01
N ALA A 190 -12.22 -11.80 -19.34
CA ALA A 190 -11.98 -11.78 -17.91
C ALA A 190 -12.89 -10.77 -17.22
N LEU A 191 -13.44 -11.16 -16.07
CA LEU A 191 -14.28 -10.30 -15.26
C LEU A 191 -13.39 -9.52 -14.29
N LEU A 192 -13.55 -8.19 -14.31
CA LEU A 192 -12.88 -7.28 -13.40
C LEU A 192 -13.92 -6.44 -12.67
N VAL A 193 -13.73 -6.28 -11.37
CA VAL A 193 -14.59 -5.50 -10.49
C VAL A 193 -14.01 -4.10 -10.27
N ARG A 194 -14.89 -3.16 -9.94
CA ARG A 194 -14.52 -1.79 -9.60
C ARG A 194 -15.13 -1.41 -8.26
N HIS A 195 -14.30 -1.25 -7.24
CA HIS A 195 -14.76 -0.80 -5.93
C HIS A 195 -15.17 0.68 -5.94
N LYS A 196 -16.26 1.02 -5.23
CA LYS A 196 -16.67 2.41 -5.00
C LYS A 196 -15.56 3.16 -4.25
N GLY A 197 -14.94 4.13 -4.90
CA GLY A 197 -13.80 4.90 -4.38
C GLY A 197 -12.47 4.67 -5.12
N SER A 198 -12.40 3.71 -6.05
CA SER A 198 -11.25 3.61 -6.96
C SER A 198 -11.24 4.75 -8.00
N VAL A 199 -10.04 5.16 -8.40
CA VAL A 199 -9.85 6.13 -9.50
C VAL A 199 -10.58 5.61 -10.76
N ASN A 200 -11.25 6.52 -11.47
CA ASN A 200 -11.90 6.19 -12.74
C ASN A 200 -10.96 5.45 -13.68
N GLY A 201 -11.41 4.31 -14.21
CA GLY A 201 -10.63 3.48 -15.16
C GLY A 201 -9.80 2.36 -14.55
N VAL A 202 -9.72 2.22 -13.21
CA VAL A 202 -9.04 1.08 -12.58
C VAL A 202 -10.03 -0.03 -12.26
N TYR A 203 -9.85 -1.15 -12.94
CA TYR A 203 -10.56 -2.41 -12.69
C TYR A 203 -9.59 -3.42 -12.09
N THR A 204 -10.06 -4.25 -11.16
CA THR A 204 -9.22 -5.21 -10.43
C THR A 204 -9.91 -6.58 -10.34
N CYS A 205 -9.14 -7.60 -9.98
CA CYS A 205 -9.67 -8.92 -9.68
C CYS A 205 -10.49 -8.88 -8.38
N VAL A 206 -11.45 -9.80 -8.24
CA VAL A 206 -12.18 -10.00 -6.98
C VAL A 206 -11.19 -10.38 -5.89
N ALA A 207 -11.25 -9.71 -4.74
CA ALA A 207 -10.37 -10.00 -3.62
C ALA A 207 -11.07 -9.78 -2.27
N GLY A 208 -10.86 -10.70 -1.35
CA GLY A 208 -11.45 -10.61 -0.02
C GLY A 208 -10.74 -11.42 1.06
N PHE A 209 -11.08 -11.13 2.31
CA PHE A 209 -10.41 -11.68 3.48
C PHE A 209 -10.97 -13.07 3.82
N ALA A 210 -10.09 -14.03 4.08
CA ALA A 210 -10.53 -15.34 4.52
C ALA A 210 -10.96 -15.31 6.00
N HIS A 211 -12.09 -15.96 6.28
CA HIS A 211 -12.61 -16.10 7.64
C HIS A 211 -11.88 -17.21 8.40
N SER A 212 -12.01 -17.18 9.73
CA SER A 212 -11.43 -18.22 10.58
C SER A 212 -12.06 -19.58 10.30
N GLY A 213 -11.24 -20.57 9.96
CA GLY A 213 -11.70 -21.92 9.60
C GLY A 213 -12.06 -22.11 8.11
N GLU A 214 -11.97 -21.04 7.31
CA GLU A 214 -12.22 -21.08 5.86
C GLU A 214 -10.93 -21.43 5.10
N THR A 215 -11.02 -22.27 4.07
CA THR A 215 -9.89 -22.43 3.14
C THR A 215 -9.81 -21.24 2.21
N ILE A 216 -8.62 -20.92 1.68
CA ILE A 216 -8.50 -19.78 0.75
C ILE A 216 -9.33 -19.99 -0.53
N ALA A 217 -9.49 -21.24 -0.95
CA ALA A 217 -10.33 -21.58 -2.10
C ALA A 217 -11.82 -21.35 -1.80
N ASP A 218 -12.29 -21.69 -0.59
CA ASP A 218 -13.66 -21.44 -0.18
C ASP A 218 -13.93 -19.94 -0.01
N CYS A 219 -12.96 -19.19 0.56
CA CYS A 219 -12.99 -17.74 0.61
C CYS A 219 -13.15 -17.15 -0.79
N ALA A 220 -12.34 -17.59 -1.76
CA ALA A 220 -12.46 -17.09 -3.12
C ALA A 220 -13.83 -17.40 -3.75
N LYS A 221 -14.40 -18.60 -3.54
CA LYS A 221 -15.75 -18.91 -4.03
C LYS A 221 -16.81 -18.01 -3.40
N ARG A 222 -16.73 -17.80 -2.09
CA ARG A 222 -17.65 -16.93 -1.34
C ARG A 222 -17.58 -15.49 -1.84
N GLU A 223 -16.38 -14.93 -1.97
CA GLU A 223 -16.19 -13.55 -2.46
C GLU A 223 -16.70 -13.37 -3.89
N ILE A 224 -16.51 -14.35 -4.78
CA ILE A 224 -17.09 -14.31 -6.12
C ILE A 224 -18.63 -14.27 -6.05
N ALA A 225 -19.23 -15.13 -5.23
CA ALA A 225 -20.68 -15.18 -5.07
C ALA A 225 -21.23 -13.89 -4.43
N GLU A 226 -20.54 -13.31 -3.45
CA GLU A 226 -20.94 -12.08 -2.76
C GLU A 226 -20.81 -10.83 -3.64
N GLU A 227 -19.70 -10.68 -4.37
CA GLU A 227 -19.44 -9.47 -5.17
C GLU A 227 -20.14 -9.48 -6.53
N ILE A 228 -20.25 -10.65 -7.18
CA ILE A 228 -20.72 -10.77 -8.56
C ILE A 228 -22.10 -11.44 -8.64
N GLY A 229 -22.47 -12.23 -7.63
CA GLY A 229 -23.72 -13.01 -7.65
C GLY A 229 -23.66 -14.28 -8.51
N VAL A 230 -22.47 -14.74 -8.88
CA VAL A 230 -22.27 -15.92 -9.75
C VAL A 230 -21.53 -17.01 -9.00
N GLU A 231 -21.90 -18.27 -9.23
CA GLU A 231 -21.18 -19.42 -8.68
C GLU A 231 -20.01 -19.85 -9.59
N ALA A 232 -18.81 -19.92 -9.01
CA ALA A 232 -17.63 -20.40 -9.74
C ALA A 232 -17.72 -21.92 -9.98
N LYS A 233 -17.71 -22.33 -11.27
CA LYS A 233 -17.73 -23.74 -11.67
C LYS A 233 -16.47 -24.49 -11.28
N SER A 234 -15.34 -23.81 -11.44
CA SER A 234 -14.04 -24.34 -11.04
C SER A 234 -13.23 -23.24 -10.40
N ILE A 235 -12.46 -23.62 -9.40
CA ILE A 235 -11.46 -22.75 -8.79
C ILE A 235 -10.17 -23.52 -8.60
N ARG A 236 -9.06 -22.91 -8.97
CA ARG A 236 -7.72 -23.46 -8.79
C ARG A 236 -6.82 -22.43 -8.14
N SER A 237 -6.01 -22.87 -7.19
CA SER A 237 -4.90 -22.05 -6.70
C SER A 237 -3.83 -21.96 -7.77
N LEU A 238 -3.22 -20.79 -7.93
CA LEU A 238 -2.06 -20.60 -8.80
C LEU A 238 -0.73 -20.93 -8.09
N GLY A 239 -0.78 -21.24 -6.78
CA GLY A 239 0.44 -21.46 -5.98
C GLY A 239 1.29 -20.20 -5.78
N LEU A 240 0.76 -19.03 -6.14
CA LEU A 240 1.42 -17.74 -6.01
C LEU A 240 0.88 -17.00 -4.80
N SER A 241 1.78 -16.35 -4.07
CA SER A 241 1.41 -15.45 -3.00
C SER A 241 2.27 -14.19 -2.99
N GLN A 242 1.70 -13.09 -2.52
CA GLN A 242 2.41 -11.82 -2.42
C GLN A 242 2.10 -11.17 -1.06
N PRO A 243 3.12 -10.79 -0.27
CA PRO A 243 2.90 -9.99 0.92
C PRO A 243 2.40 -8.59 0.53
N TRP A 244 1.34 -8.14 1.20
CA TRP A 244 0.71 -6.85 0.95
C TRP A 244 0.58 -6.06 2.26
N PRO A 245 1.48 -5.11 2.54
CA PRO A 245 1.56 -4.45 3.85
C PRO A 245 0.58 -3.29 4.08
N MET A 246 -0.41 -3.05 3.21
CA MET A 246 -1.37 -1.93 3.34
C MET A 246 -2.83 -2.33 3.07
N PRO A 247 -3.83 -1.85 3.84
CA PRO A 247 -3.71 -1.03 5.05
C PRO A 247 -3.32 -1.85 6.27
N ASP A 248 -3.65 -3.13 6.33
CA ASP A 248 -3.21 -4.09 7.33
C ASP A 248 -2.25 -5.09 6.68
N SER A 249 -1.41 -5.74 7.48
CA SER A 249 -0.47 -6.73 6.95
C SER A 249 -1.27 -7.93 6.42
N SER A 250 -1.31 -8.10 5.10
CA SER A 250 -2.05 -9.17 4.44
C SER A 250 -1.14 -10.05 3.59
N LEU A 251 -1.58 -11.28 3.33
CA LEU A 251 -0.97 -12.19 2.38
C LEU A 251 -1.97 -12.45 1.26
N MET A 252 -1.67 -11.94 0.08
CA MET A 252 -2.47 -12.16 -1.12
C MET A 252 -2.18 -13.55 -1.67
N CYS A 253 -3.21 -14.35 -1.89
CA CYS A 253 -3.11 -15.71 -2.39
C CYS A 253 -3.88 -15.82 -3.71
N ALA A 254 -3.15 -16.05 -4.80
CA ALA A 254 -3.71 -15.96 -6.15
C ALA A 254 -4.47 -17.23 -6.55
N HIS A 255 -5.67 -17.02 -7.07
CA HIS A 255 -6.58 -18.05 -7.57
C HIS A 255 -7.04 -17.71 -8.98
N HIS A 256 -7.48 -18.73 -9.69
CA HIS A 256 -8.13 -18.62 -10.97
C HIS A 256 -9.47 -19.36 -10.91
N ALA A 257 -10.53 -18.69 -11.34
CA ALA A 257 -11.88 -19.25 -11.37
C ALA A 257 -12.48 -19.15 -12.77
N VAL A 258 -13.33 -20.12 -13.11
CA VAL A 258 -14.11 -20.12 -14.36
C VAL A 258 -15.58 -19.95 -14.00
N CYS A 259 -16.22 -18.92 -14.55
CA CYS A 259 -17.62 -18.59 -14.34
C CYS A 259 -18.35 -18.44 -15.68
N ASN A 260 -19.60 -18.87 -15.74
CA ASN A 260 -20.45 -18.58 -16.89
C ASN A 260 -20.90 -17.13 -16.83
N MET A 261 -20.44 -16.28 -17.75
CA MET A 261 -20.81 -14.86 -17.75
C MET A 261 -22.25 -14.60 -18.27
N GLY A 262 -22.96 -15.65 -18.71
CA GLY A 262 -24.36 -15.58 -19.13
C GLY A 262 -25.38 -15.71 -18.00
N ASP A 263 -24.94 -16.04 -16.79
CA ASP A 263 -25.78 -16.01 -15.60
C ASP A 263 -25.92 -14.55 -15.15
N GLU A 264 -27.14 -14.06 -14.90
CA GLU A 264 -27.39 -12.63 -14.63
C GLU A 264 -26.46 -12.10 -13.54
N VAL A 265 -25.59 -11.14 -13.90
CA VAL A 265 -24.75 -10.41 -12.94
C VAL A 265 -25.69 -9.53 -12.11
N GLY A 266 -26.07 -10.03 -10.94
CA GLY A 266 -26.83 -9.24 -9.99
C GLY A 266 -26.01 -8.03 -9.59
N ASN A 267 -26.56 -6.82 -9.78
CA ASN A 267 -25.95 -5.60 -9.26
C ASN A 267 -25.92 -5.68 -7.73
N CYS A 268 -24.81 -6.13 -7.15
CA CYS A 268 -24.65 -6.21 -5.71
C CYS A 268 -24.02 -4.92 -5.14
N HIS A 269 -24.61 -4.47 -4.03
CA HIS A 269 -24.28 -3.22 -3.37
C HIS A 269 -23.06 -3.37 -2.46
N SER A 270 -21.89 -2.98 -2.95
CA SER A 270 -20.77 -2.55 -2.11
C SER A 270 -20.11 -1.31 -2.70
#